data_AF-A0A975C978-F1
#
_entry.id   AF-A0A975C978-F1
#
_cell.length_a   1.000
_cell.length_b   1.000
_cell.length_c   1.000
_cell.angle_alpha   90.00
_cell.angle_beta   90.00
_cell.angle_gamma   90.00
#
_symmetry.space_group_name_H-M   'P 1'
#
loop_
_entity.id
_entity.type
_entity.pdbx_description
1 polymer ?
#
loop_
_entity_poly.entity_id
_entity_poly.type
_entity_poly.pdbx_seq_one_letter_code
_entity_poly.pdbx_strand_id
1 'polypeptide(L)'
;MKIIDETKKWLQGYDRPWGIAGGWAIDLFIGRTTRDHSDVEVAVLRTDQHQLKALLADWSFRKVINGKFHEWNEEELVLPIHELHAVLKETGDELEVLLNEVIADHWVFRRDPTITYPASSLFLKTKEGLPYLHPAVVLLYKAKGTRPKDTMDFQIAYPLLEKQDRKWLLNTLQIHTPGHEWISQIEGDLE
;
A
#
# COMPACT_ATOMS: atom_id res chain seq x y z
N MET A 1 -10.68 7.24 12.15
CA MET A 1 -9.38 7.69 12.70
C MET A 1 -8.86 6.80 13.81
N LYS A 2 -9.67 6.30 14.77
CA LYS A 2 -9.20 5.45 15.88
C LYS A 2 -8.21 4.34 15.46
N ILE A 3 -8.52 3.54 14.43
CA ILE A 3 -7.63 2.45 13.99
C ILE A 3 -6.27 2.96 13.44
N ILE A 4 -6.25 4.14 12.83
CA ILE A 4 -5.02 4.79 12.35
C ILE A 4 -4.17 5.26 13.53
N ASP A 5 -4.81 5.81 14.57
CA ASP A 5 -4.11 6.21 15.79
C ASP A 5 -3.53 5.00 16.52
N GLU A 6 -4.25 3.88 16.57
CA GLU A 6 -3.71 2.62 17.12
C GLU A 6 -2.57 2.08 16.26
N THR A 7 -2.71 2.07 14.94
CA THR A 7 -1.63 1.63 14.03
C THR A 7 -0.36 2.45 14.22
N LYS A 8 -0.50 3.77 14.40
CA LYS A 8 0.63 4.66 14.73
C LYS A 8 1.31 4.27 16.04
N LYS A 9 0.55 3.85 17.06
CA LYS A 9 1.11 3.37 18.33
C LYS A 9 1.80 2.01 18.16
N TRP A 10 1.18 1.09 17.43
CA TRP A 10 1.77 -0.24 17.18
C TRP A 10 3.10 -0.16 16.45
N LEU A 11 3.24 0.79 15.52
CA LEU A 11 4.48 1.04 14.79
C LEU A 11 5.37 2.13 15.43
N GLN A 12 5.08 2.52 16.67
CA GLN A 12 5.92 3.45 17.40
C GLN A 12 7.31 2.85 17.62
N GLY A 13 8.35 3.58 17.20
CA GLY A 13 9.73 3.13 17.29
C GLY A 13 10.21 2.34 16.06
N TYR A 14 9.36 2.09 15.07
CA TYR A 14 9.82 1.58 13.78
C TYR A 14 10.63 2.65 13.04
N ASP A 15 11.91 2.37 12.77
CA ASP A 15 12.87 3.33 12.21
C ASP A 15 13.11 3.16 10.70
N ARG A 16 12.37 2.26 10.06
CA ARG A 16 12.46 1.94 8.62
C ARG A 16 11.33 2.58 7.82
N PRO A 17 11.47 2.72 6.49
CA PRO A 17 10.40 3.23 5.65
C PRO A 17 9.13 2.37 5.74
N TRP A 18 8.01 3.02 6.02
CA TRP A 18 6.68 2.42 6.04
C TRP A 18 5.62 3.48 5.74
N GLY A 19 4.39 3.05 5.50
CA GLY A 19 3.23 3.93 5.48
C GLY A 19 1.91 3.17 5.51
N ILE A 20 0.84 3.84 5.95
CA ILE A 20 -0.54 3.35 5.77
C ILE A 20 -0.81 3.10 4.28
N ALA A 21 -1.43 1.99 3.93
CA ALA A 21 -1.74 1.59 2.57
C ALA A 21 -3.26 1.49 2.32
N GLY A 22 -3.64 0.94 1.17
CA GLY A 22 -5.03 0.62 0.86
C GLY A 22 -5.96 1.83 0.81
N GLY A 23 -7.19 1.63 1.26
CA GLY A 23 -8.21 2.68 1.32
C GLY A 23 -7.83 3.85 2.22
N TRP A 24 -7.20 3.57 3.35
CA TRP A 24 -6.79 4.62 4.28
C TRP A 24 -5.73 5.54 3.69
N ALA A 25 -4.82 5.05 2.85
CA ALA A 25 -3.86 5.90 2.15
C ALA A 25 -4.54 6.92 1.24
N ILE A 26 -5.65 6.54 0.59
CA ILE A 26 -6.47 7.45 -0.23
C ILE A 26 -7.12 8.53 0.64
N ASP A 27 -7.73 8.15 1.75
CA ASP A 27 -8.38 9.10 2.67
C ASP A 27 -7.36 10.07 3.31
N LEU A 28 -6.16 9.58 3.64
CA LEU A 28 -5.06 10.40 4.17
C LEU A 28 -4.55 11.39 3.11
N PHE A 29 -4.45 10.95 1.85
CA PHE A 29 -4.10 11.83 0.74
C PHE A 29 -5.12 12.94 0.51
N ILE A 30 -6.42 12.62 0.58
CA ILE A 30 -7.51 13.60 0.42
C ILE A 30 -7.66 14.50 1.66
N GLY A 31 -7.23 14.02 2.82
CA GLY A 31 -7.33 14.72 4.10
C GLY A 31 -8.70 14.58 4.79
N ARG A 32 -9.52 13.60 4.40
CA ARG A 32 -10.80 13.28 5.06
C ARG A 32 -11.19 11.82 4.83
N THR A 33 -12.00 11.26 5.73
CA THR A 33 -12.60 9.94 5.51
C THR A 33 -13.67 10.00 4.43
N THR A 34 -13.59 9.15 3.40
CA THR A 34 -14.57 9.14 2.29
C THR A 34 -15.45 7.91 2.24
N ARG A 35 -15.12 6.86 3.00
CA ARG A 35 -15.95 5.66 3.20
C ARG A 35 -15.53 4.93 4.46
N ASP A 36 -16.32 3.94 4.86
CA ASP A 36 -15.91 3.01 5.91
C ASP A 36 -14.76 2.10 5.41
N HIS A 37 -13.86 1.78 6.33
CA HIS A 37 -12.76 0.83 6.12
C HIS A 37 -12.87 -0.29 7.14
N SER A 38 -12.83 -1.53 6.65
CA SER A 38 -12.97 -2.75 7.47
C SER A 38 -11.66 -3.21 8.10
N ASP A 39 -10.55 -2.72 7.57
CA ASP A 39 -9.20 -3.19 7.80
C ASP A 39 -8.23 -2.01 7.88
N VAL A 40 -7.01 -2.30 8.32
CA VAL A 40 -5.87 -1.40 8.17
C VAL A 40 -4.71 -2.16 7.54
N GLU A 41 -4.19 -1.57 6.46
CA GLU A 41 -3.07 -2.08 5.71
C GLU A 41 -1.88 -1.14 5.93
N VAL A 42 -0.67 -1.69 6.10
CA VAL A 42 0.58 -0.94 6.05
C VAL A 42 1.49 -1.51 4.98
N ALA A 43 2.16 -0.62 4.25
CA ALA A 43 3.22 -0.98 3.31
C ALA A 43 4.58 -0.80 3.98
N VAL A 44 5.43 -1.82 3.89
CA VAL A 44 6.82 -1.81 4.37
C VAL A 44 7.74 -2.33 3.27
N LEU A 45 9.03 -2.02 3.36
CA LEU A 45 10.02 -2.60 2.45
C LEU A 45 10.30 -4.06 2.83
N ARG A 46 10.42 -4.94 1.84
CA ARG A 46 10.73 -6.36 2.07
C ARG A 46 12.02 -6.56 2.85
N THR A 47 13.05 -5.77 2.57
CA THR A 47 14.34 -5.83 3.25
C THR A 47 14.26 -5.58 4.75
N ASP A 48 13.17 -4.96 5.21
CA ASP A 48 12.97 -4.61 6.62
C ASP A 48 11.96 -5.54 7.33
N GLN A 49 11.58 -6.66 6.71
CA GLN A 49 10.55 -7.57 7.21
C GLN A 49 10.86 -8.10 8.63
N HIS A 50 12.12 -8.48 8.90
CA HIS A 50 12.50 -8.99 10.20
C HIS A 50 12.57 -7.89 11.27
N GLN A 51 12.88 -6.65 10.90
CA GLN A 51 12.83 -5.51 11.82
C GLN A 51 11.39 -5.23 12.24
N LEU A 52 10.44 -5.29 11.30
CA LEU A 52 9.01 -5.18 11.63
C LEU A 52 8.58 -6.31 12.56
N LYS A 53 8.97 -7.56 12.25
CA LYS A 53 8.62 -8.71 13.09
C LYS A 53 9.17 -8.59 14.51
N ALA A 54 10.41 -8.11 14.65
CA ALA A 54 11.05 -7.89 15.94
C ALA A 54 10.36 -6.78 16.76
N LEU A 55 9.93 -5.69 16.10
CA LEU A 55 9.14 -4.64 16.76
C LEU A 55 7.80 -5.18 17.27
N LEU A 56 7.14 -6.00 16.46
CA LEU A 56 5.82 -6.56 16.75
C LEU A 56 5.93 -7.96 17.40
N ALA A 57 6.84 -8.15 18.36
CA ALA A 57 7.10 -9.45 19.00
C ALA A 57 5.87 -10.05 19.75
N ASP A 58 5.00 -9.18 20.26
CA ASP A 58 3.74 -9.56 20.92
C ASP A 58 2.61 -9.89 19.93
N TRP A 59 2.90 -9.83 18.62
CA TRP A 59 1.97 -10.21 17.56
C TRP A 59 2.26 -11.63 17.07
N SER A 60 1.23 -12.28 16.54
CA SER A 60 1.37 -13.51 15.77
C SER A 60 1.27 -13.17 14.28
N PHE A 61 2.10 -13.81 13.45
CA PHE A 61 2.15 -13.51 12.02
C PHE A 61 1.78 -14.74 11.18
N ARG A 62 0.99 -14.48 10.14
CA ARG A 62 0.71 -15.44 9.07
C ARG A 62 1.04 -14.82 7.72
N LYS A 63 1.68 -15.57 6.84
CA LYS A 63 1.92 -15.22 5.44
C LYS A 63 0.84 -15.80 4.54
N VAL A 64 0.50 -15.08 3.48
CA VAL A 64 -0.47 -15.55 2.49
C VAL A 64 0.24 -16.17 1.30
N ILE A 65 -0.10 -17.43 1.01
CA ILE A 65 0.39 -18.18 -0.15
C ILE A 65 -0.82 -18.70 -0.92
N ASN A 66 -0.97 -18.27 -2.18
CA ASN A 66 -2.10 -18.65 -3.04
C ASN A 66 -3.47 -18.47 -2.36
N GLY A 67 -3.64 -17.37 -1.62
CA GLY A 67 -4.88 -17.05 -0.90
C GLY A 67 -5.12 -17.86 0.39
N LYS A 68 -4.12 -18.59 0.89
CA LYS A 68 -4.20 -19.36 2.14
C LYS A 68 -3.20 -18.85 3.16
N PHE A 69 -3.61 -18.90 4.43
CA PHE A 69 -2.77 -18.52 5.56
C PHE A 69 -1.81 -19.65 5.95
N HIS A 70 -0.56 -19.28 6.16
CA HIS A 70 0.49 -20.13 6.70
C HIS A 70 1.22 -19.36 7.80
N GLU A 71 1.71 -20.04 8.84
CA GLU A 71 2.55 -19.39 9.84
C GLU A 71 3.82 -18.83 9.19
N TRP A 72 4.23 -17.64 9.66
CA TRP A 72 5.53 -17.07 9.31
C TRP A 72 6.49 -17.24 10.49
N ASN A 73 7.45 -18.15 10.32
CA ASN A 73 8.53 -18.36 11.27
C ASN A 73 9.65 -17.37 10.92
N GLU A 74 10.91 -17.79 11.00
CA GLU A 74 12.06 -16.89 10.81
C GLU A 74 12.63 -16.92 9.39
N GLU A 75 11.94 -17.55 8.44
CA GLU A 75 12.41 -17.57 7.05
C GLU A 75 12.27 -16.20 6.37
N GLU A 76 13.28 -15.82 5.59
CA GLU A 76 13.25 -14.64 4.73
C GLU A 76 12.14 -14.82 3.67
N LEU A 77 11.15 -13.93 3.68
CA LEU A 77 10.10 -13.97 2.67
C LEU A 77 10.57 -13.30 1.39
N VAL A 78 10.39 -14.01 0.28
CA VAL A 78 10.66 -13.52 -1.07
C VAL A 78 9.38 -13.59 -1.91
N LEU A 79 9.36 -12.92 -3.06
CA LEU A 79 8.26 -13.07 -4.02
C LEU A 79 8.06 -14.56 -4.37
N PRO A 80 6.80 -15.02 -4.54
CA PRO A 80 5.57 -14.21 -4.64
C PRO A 80 4.90 -13.88 -3.29
N ILE A 81 5.50 -14.20 -2.14
CA ILE A 81 4.94 -13.91 -0.81
C ILE A 81 5.08 -12.41 -0.54
N HIS A 82 3.97 -11.71 -0.38
CA HIS A 82 3.95 -10.24 -0.26
C HIS A 82 2.94 -9.71 0.75
N GLU A 83 2.11 -10.58 1.31
CA GLU A 83 1.01 -10.23 2.19
C GLU A 83 1.15 -11.03 3.48
N LEU A 84 1.15 -10.31 4.59
CA LEU A 84 1.22 -10.84 5.93
C LEU A 84 0.04 -10.31 6.74
N HIS A 85 -0.49 -11.15 7.62
CA HIS A 85 -1.54 -10.81 8.56
C HIS A 85 -1.00 -10.99 9.96
N ALA A 86 -0.94 -9.90 10.70
CA ALA A 86 -0.51 -9.87 12.09
C ALA A 86 -1.72 -9.74 13.00
N VAL A 87 -1.71 -10.47 14.12
CA VAL A 87 -2.74 -10.38 15.16
C VAL A 87 -2.08 -10.17 16.51
N LEU A 88 -2.43 -9.08 17.21
CA LEU A 88 -1.94 -8.78 18.56
C LEU A 88 -2.47 -9.82 19.55
N LYS A 89 -1.57 -10.52 20.25
CA LYS A 89 -1.95 -11.66 21.10
C LYS A 89 -2.89 -11.30 22.25
N GLU A 90 -2.78 -10.08 22.77
CA GLU A 90 -3.55 -9.64 23.95
C GLU A 90 -5.01 -9.29 23.59
N THR A 91 -5.21 -8.50 22.52
CA THR A 91 -6.50 -7.89 22.20
C THR A 91 -7.17 -8.51 20.97
N GLY A 92 -6.42 -9.23 20.14
CA GLY A 92 -6.88 -9.73 18.85
C GLY A 92 -6.94 -8.66 17.75
N ASP A 93 -6.33 -7.48 17.96
CA ASP A 93 -6.25 -6.45 16.92
C ASP A 93 -5.50 -6.98 15.69
N GLU A 94 -6.01 -6.67 14.50
CA GLU A 94 -5.48 -7.16 13.23
C GLU A 94 -4.77 -6.05 12.44
N LEU A 95 -3.67 -6.41 11.80
CA LEU A 95 -2.89 -5.54 10.92
C LEU A 95 -2.46 -6.33 9.68
N GLU A 96 -2.83 -5.83 8.50
CA GLU A 96 -2.31 -6.37 7.24
C GLU A 96 -1.02 -5.63 6.85
N VAL A 97 0.00 -6.37 6.48
CA VAL A 97 1.31 -5.85 6.08
C VAL A 97 1.60 -6.29 4.64
N LEU A 98 1.83 -5.29 3.79
CA LEU A 98 2.19 -5.44 2.38
C LEU A 98 3.69 -5.21 2.20
N LEU A 99 4.41 -6.25 1.78
CA LEU A 99 5.85 -6.18 1.48
C LEU A 99 6.06 -5.59 0.07
N ASN A 100 6.96 -4.61 -0.01
CA ASN A 100 7.27 -3.88 -1.23
C ASN A 100 8.74 -4.05 -1.62
N GLU A 101 9.02 -4.18 -2.91
CA GLU A 101 10.39 -4.30 -3.43
C GLU A 101 11.00 -2.92 -3.69
N VAL A 102 12.27 -2.75 -3.34
CA VAL A 102 13.09 -1.62 -3.78
C VAL A 102 14.40 -2.14 -4.34
N ILE A 103 14.74 -1.71 -5.56
CA ILE A 103 15.99 -2.03 -6.25
C ILE A 103 16.60 -0.72 -6.74
N ALA A 104 17.85 -0.44 -6.37
CA ALA A 104 18.60 0.75 -6.79
C ALA A 104 17.78 2.05 -6.69
N ASP A 105 17.26 2.34 -5.48
CA ASP A 105 16.45 3.54 -5.16
C ASP A 105 15.11 3.66 -5.89
N HIS A 106 14.63 2.57 -6.50
CA HIS A 106 13.33 2.52 -7.15
C HIS A 106 12.47 1.44 -6.52
N TRP A 107 11.25 1.81 -6.13
CA TRP A 107 10.20 0.84 -5.87
C TRP A 107 9.90 0.08 -7.16
N VAL A 108 9.79 -1.24 -7.04
CA VAL A 108 9.53 -2.15 -8.18
C VAL A 108 8.19 -2.84 -7.99
N PHE A 109 7.32 -2.71 -8.98
CA PHE A 109 6.00 -3.30 -8.91
C PHE A 109 6.08 -4.83 -9.00
N ARG A 110 5.63 -5.50 -7.94
CA ARG A 110 5.75 -6.97 -7.80
C ARG A 110 5.10 -7.80 -8.93
N ARG A 111 4.17 -7.23 -9.70
CA ARG A 111 3.47 -7.94 -10.80
C ARG A 111 4.14 -7.72 -12.16
N ASP A 112 4.93 -6.66 -12.29
CA ASP A 112 5.69 -6.34 -13.51
C ASP A 112 6.89 -5.45 -13.13
N PRO A 113 8.13 -5.98 -13.14
CA PRO A 113 9.30 -5.24 -12.68
C PRO A 113 9.74 -4.11 -13.63
N THR A 114 9.11 -3.98 -14.80
CA THR A 114 9.34 -2.81 -15.69
C THR A 114 8.63 -1.56 -15.19
N ILE A 115 7.63 -1.72 -14.31
CA ILE A 115 6.93 -0.61 -13.67
C ILE A 115 7.64 -0.26 -12.37
N THR A 116 8.18 0.95 -12.32
CA THR A 116 8.95 1.47 -11.18
C THR A 116 8.46 2.84 -10.73
N TYR A 117 8.72 3.19 -9.47
CA TYR A 117 8.48 4.51 -8.89
C TYR A 117 9.66 4.93 -8.01
N PRO A 118 10.03 6.22 -7.90
CA PRO A 118 11.13 6.63 -7.02
C PRO A 118 10.89 6.21 -5.56
N ALA A 119 11.82 5.47 -4.95
CA ALA A 119 11.65 4.97 -3.58
C ALA A 119 11.55 6.12 -2.56
N SER A 120 12.26 7.23 -2.80
CA SER A 120 12.19 8.44 -1.97
C SER A 120 10.82 9.11 -1.95
N SER A 121 9.98 8.84 -2.95
CA SER A 121 8.63 9.41 -3.08
C SER A 121 7.53 8.37 -2.82
N LEU A 122 7.90 7.13 -2.47
CA LEU A 122 6.96 6.04 -2.28
C LEU A 122 6.00 6.30 -1.11
N PHE A 123 6.48 6.95 -0.06
CA PHE A 123 5.70 7.30 1.12
C PHE A 123 5.58 8.81 1.27
N LEU A 124 4.36 9.32 1.19
CA LEU A 124 4.03 10.70 1.53
C LEU A 124 3.76 10.80 3.04
N LYS A 125 3.67 12.02 3.57
CA LYS A 125 3.36 12.26 4.98
C LYS A 125 2.22 13.25 5.14
N THR A 126 1.33 13.02 6.11
CA THR A 126 0.33 14.02 6.51
C THR A 126 1.01 15.22 7.17
N LYS A 127 0.25 16.27 7.48
CA LYS A 127 0.75 17.44 8.23
C LYS A 127 1.28 17.06 9.61
N GLU A 128 0.73 16.01 10.22
CA GLU A 128 1.11 15.44 11.51
C GLU A 128 2.26 14.43 11.39
N GLY A 129 2.81 14.24 10.18
CA GLY A 129 3.96 13.38 9.92
C GLY A 129 3.64 11.89 9.77
N LEU A 130 2.37 11.49 9.73
CA LEU A 130 1.98 10.09 9.54
C LEU A 130 2.29 9.68 8.09
N PRO A 131 3.10 8.64 7.85
CA PRO A 131 3.40 8.23 6.50
C PRO A 131 2.28 7.38 5.88
N TYR A 132 2.08 7.52 4.58
CA TYR A 132 1.14 6.72 3.79
C TYR A 132 1.67 6.47 2.38
N LEU A 133 1.28 5.35 1.78
CA LEU A 133 1.69 4.92 0.45
C LEU A 133 1.18 5.90 -0.61
N HIS A 134 2.02 6.21 -1.59
CA HIS A 134 1.69 7.16 -2.65
C HIS A 134 0.36 6.78 -3.35
N PRO A 135 -0.61 7.69 -3.48
CA PRO A 135 -1.94 7.39 -4.02
C PRO A 135 -1.91 6.80 -5.43
N ALA A 136 -1.00 7.26 -6.30
CA ALA A 136 -0.84 6.66 -7.64
C ALA A 136 -0.44 5.18 -7.58
N VAL A 137 0.43 4.78 -6.65
CA VAL A 137 0.85 3.38 -6.44
C VAL A 137 -0.32 2.55 -5.89
N VAL A 138 -1.09 3.11 -4.95
CA VAL A 138 -2.32 2.47 -4.43
C VAL A 138 -3.32 2.21 -5.56
N LEU A 139 -3.55 3.20 -6.44
CA LEU A 139 -4.45 3.07 -7.58
C LEU A 139 -3.96 2.01 -8.59
N LEU A 140 -2.67 1.93 -8.86
CA LEU A 140 -2.11 0.87 -9.72
C LEU A 140 -2.45 -0.54 -9.19
N TYR A 141 -2.34 -0.77 -7.88
CA TYR A 141 -2.72 -2.07 -7.30
C TYR A 141 -4.21 -2.37 -7.46
N LYS A 142 -5.05 -1.35 -7.26
CA LYS A 142 -6.52 -1.41 -7.33
C LYS A 142 -7.08 -1.65 -8.72
N ALA A 143 -6.35 -1.28 -9.78
CA ALA A 143 -6.77 -1.48 -11.17
C ALA A 143 -6.87 -2.96 -11.59
N LYS A 144 -6.23 -3.88 -10.86
CA LYS A 144 -6.38 -5.31 -11.10
C LYS A 144 -7.52 -5.87 -10.25
N GLY A 145 -8.62 -6.25 -10.91
CA GLY A 145 -9.79 -6.78 -10.21
C GLY A 145 -10.59 -5.67 -9.50
N THR A 146 -10.71 -4.52 -10.14
CA THR A 146 -11.36 -3.31 -9.65
C THR A 146 -12.76 -3.59 -9.10
N ARG A 147 -12.99 -3.22 -7.83
CA ARG A 147 -14.30 -3.29 -7.15
C ARG A 147 -14.96 -1.91 -7.14
N PRO A 148 -16.27 -1.78 -6.85
CA PRO A 148 -16.94 -0.47 -6.78
C PRO A 148 -16.26 0.55 -5.86
N LYS A 149 -15.73 0.09 -4.71
CA LYS A 149 -14.96 0.95 -3.79
C LYS A 149 -13.64 1.44 -4.38
N ASP A 150 -13.01 0.63 -5.24
CA ASP A 150 -11.77 0.99 -5.91
C ASP A 150 -12.01 2.01 -7.03
N THR A 151 -13.12 1.90 -7.76
CA THR A 151 -13.57 2.94 -8.71
C THR A 151 -13.86 4.25 -7.99
N MET A 152 -14.52 4.21 -6.84
CA MET A 152 -14.75 5.42 -6.04
C MET A 152 -13.43 6.03 -5.55
N ASP A 153 -12.51 5.23 -5.02
CA ASP A 153 -11.17 5.66 -4.60
C ASP A 153 -10.41 6.34 -5.77
N PHE A 154 -10.50 5.80 -7.01
CA PHE A 154 -9.93 6.42 -8.20
C PHE A 154 -10.56 7.78 -8.52
N GLN A 155 -11.89 7.86 -8.59
CA GLN A 155 -12.61 9.09 -8.95
C GLN A 155 -12.33 10.26 -8.02
N ILE A 156 -12.11 9.99 -6.74
CA ILE A 156 -11.83 11.03 -5.74
C ILE A 156 -10.34 11.40 -5.65
N ALA A 157 -9.43 10.44 -5.85
CA ALA A 157 -7.99 10.66 -5.70
C ALA A 157 -7.34 11.19 -6.98
N TYR A 158 -7.73 10.65 -8.14
CA TYR A 158 -7.11 10.99 -9.42
C TYR A 158 -7.07 12.50 -9.72
N PRO A 159 -8.17 13.28 -9.54
CA PRO A 159 -8.16 14.72 -9.81
C PRO A 159 -7.24 15.54 -8.90
N LEU A 160 -6.75 14.96 -7.80
CA LEU A 160 -5.85 15.60 -6.86
C LEU A 160 -4.38 15.22 -7.09
N LEU A 161 -4.10 14.19 -7.90
CA LEU A 161 -2.74 13.80 -8.24
C LEU A 161 -2.02 14.92 -9.01
N GLU A 162 -0.72 15.04 -8.79
CA GLU A 162 0.11 15.95 -9.57
C GLU A 162 0.24 15.45 -11.02
N LYS A 163 0.56 16.36 -11.95
CA LYS A 163 0.55 16.07 -13.40
C LYS A 163 1.46 14.89 -13.77
N GLN A 164 2.61 14.78 -13.14
CA GLN A 164 3.56 13.69 -13.35
C GLN A 164 3.02 12.34 -12.86
N ASP A 165 2.26 12.32 -11.76
CA ASP A 165 1.69 11.10 -11.20
C ASP A 165 0.50 10.62 -12.03
N ARG A 166 -0.29 11.53 -12.58
CA ARG A 166 -1.34 11.21 -13.57
C ARG A 166 -0.75 10.54 -14.81
N LYS A 167 0.33 11.12 -15.36
CA LYS A 167 1.06 10.56 -16.50
C LYS A 167 1.67 9.20 -16.18
N TRP A 168 2.29 9.07 -15.00
CA TRP A 168 2.84 7.80 -14.55
C TRP A 168 1.74 6.75 -14.41
N LEU A 169 0.60 7.10 -13.80
CA LEU A 169 -0.53 6.18 -13.65
C LEU A 169 -1.09 5.76 -15.02
N LEU A 170 -1.25 6.69 -15.97
CA LEU A 170 -1.68 6.35 -17.33
C LEU A 170 -0.75 5.31 -17.98
N ASN A 171 0.55 5.62 -18.02
CA ASN A 171 1.55 4.76 -18.66
C ASN A 171 1.59 3.38 -18.00
N THR A 172 1.51 3.31 -16.68
CA THR A 172 1.57 2.04 -15.95
C THR A 172 0.29 1.22 -16.09
N LEU A 173 -0.89 1.85 -16.17
CA LEU A 173 -2.15 1.16 -16.47
C LEU A 173 -2.16 0.61 -17.89
N GLN A 174 -1.63 1.34 -18.87
CA GLN A 174 -1.50 0.86 -20.26
C GLN A 174 -0.61 -0.40 -20.36
N ILE A 175 0.38 -0.55 -19.48
CA ILE A 175 1.24 -1.75 -19.39
C ILE A 175 0.54 -2.86 -18.59
N HIS A 176 0.10 -2.57 -17.36
CA HIS A 176 -0.35 -3.58 -16.40
C HIS A 176 -1.74 -4.13 -16.71
N THR A 177 -2.65 -3.27 -17.16
CA THR A 177 -4.06 -3.57 -17.41
C THR A 177 -4.53 -2.87 -18.69
N PRO A 178 -4.05 -3.29 -19.88
CA PRO A 178 -4.46 -2.68 -21.14
C PRO A 178 -5.98 -2.72 -21.30
N GLY A 179 -6.58 -1.61 -21.74
CA GLY A 179 -8.03 -1.47 -21.92
C GLY A 179 -8.84 -1.23 -20.63
N HIS A 180 -8.19 -0.99 -19.49
CA HIS A 180 -8.87 -0.61 -18.26
C HIS A 180 -9.66 0.71 -18.43
N GLU A 181 -10.87 0.79 -17.89
CA GLU A 181 -11.78 1.94 -18.02
C GLU A 181 -11.18 3.28 -17.57
N TRP A 182 -10.28 3.23 -16.58
CA TRP A 182 -9.58 4.42 -16.08
C TRP A 182 -8.65 5.03 -17.13
N ILE A 183 -8.11 4.25 -18.07
CA ILE A 183 -7.21 4.77 -19.13
C ILE A 183 -7.92 5.84 -19.94
N SER A 184 -9.11 5.54 -20.48
CA SER A 184 -9.90 6.50 -21.26
C SER A 184 -10.31 7.75 -20.47
N GLN A 185 -10.51 7.62 -19.15
CA GLN A 185 -10.84 8.75 -18.28
C GLN A 185 -9.63 9.66 -18.07
N ILE A 186 -8.44 9.08 -17.92
CA ILE A 186 -7.19 9.83 -17.75
C ILE A 186 -6.80 10.52 -19.07
N GLU A 187 -6.91 9.82 -20.20
CA GLU A 187 -6.60 10.37 -21.53
C GLU A 187 -7.46 11.62 -21.81
N GLY A 188 -8.77 11.55 -21.56
CA GLY A 188 -9.66 12.70 -21.75
C GLY A 188 -9.43 13.88 -20.79
N ASP A 189 -8.72 13.70 -19.67
CA ASP A 189 -8.32 14.78 -18.74
C ASP A 189 -6.94 15.38 -19.08
N LEU A 190 -6.09 14.63 -19.79
CA LEU A 190 -4.74 15.07 -20.16
C LEU A 190 -4.67 15.76 -21.53
N GLU A 191 -5.72 15.67 -22.34
CA GLU A 191 -5.94 16.43 -23.59
C GLU A 191 -6.30 17.91 -23.30
#